data_AF-A0AAW8FAQ9-F1
#
_entry.id   AF-A0AAW8FAQ9-F1
#
_cell.length_a   1.000
_cell.length_b   1.000
_cell.length_c   1.000
_cell.angle_alpha   90.00
_cell.angle_beta   90.00
_cell.angle_gamma   90.00
#
_symmetry.space_group_name_H-M   'P 1'
#
loop_
_entity.id
_entity.type
_entity.pdbx_description
1 polymer ?
#
loop_
_entity_poly.entity_id
_entity_poly.type
_entity_poly.pdbx_seq_one_letter_code
_entity_poly.pdbx_strand_id
1 'polypeptide(L)'
;MDHSSQEWAASQGQQPGRPQAPGPYGRPPVPASYPHPAAETRIEIESKRLRAYARVKAGEQTVAIRSAGEGTKGNPVAYVNVPQDAPNGGRHARPPFTVSGPDAEPLCSVRSVDSGAYEVYGGDGAPIGRITRLDGRALPWPRRPRWTVQAVTGGEPLTAKRGTPVGWALFTVFSPVYLVIWALGALQGLVPLLFGDKDEAKKESAWDLGLPSRALWRPSGDADVVVDYRGGGIFHIVSARLDRRLAYAQAVLHVWDGV
;
A
#
# COMPACT_ATOMS: atom_id res chain seq x y z
N MET A 1 -39.13 -28.31 46.67
CA MET A 1 -38.55 -29.37 47.51
C MET A 1 -38.74 -30.64 46.71
N ASP A 2 -37.72 -31.05 45.95
CA ASP A 2 -37.75 -32.32 45.22
C ASP A 2 -36.36 -32.95 45.31
N HIS A 3 -36.39 -34.24 45.62
CA HIS A 3 -35.29 -35.00 46.18
C HIS A 3 -34.32 -35.51 45.10
N SER A 4 -33.03 -35.38 45.39
CA SER A 4 -31.96 -36.19 44.80
C SER A 4 -32.03 -37.62 45.32
N SER A 5 -31.84 -38.60 44.44
CA SER A 5 -31.31 -39.92 44.80
C SER A 5 -30.52 -40.50 43.62
N GLN A 6 -29.31 -40.93 43.96
CA GLN A 6 -28.29 -41.54 43.12
C GLN A 6 -28.67 -42.99 42.79
N GLU A 7 -28.36 -43.46 41.59
CA GLU A 7 -28.18 -44.90 41.36
C GLU A 7 -27.08 -45.19 40.31
N TRP A 8 -25.92 -45.58 40.85
CA TRP A 8 -25.00 -46.64 40.42
C TRP A 8 -25.12 -47.17 38.98
N ALA A 9 -24.21 -46.73 38.10
CA ALA A 9 -23.89 -47.44 36.86
C ALA A 9 -22.77 -48.45 37.12
N ALA A 10 -23.15 -49.73 37.17
CA ALA A 10 -22.26 -50.86 37.28
C ALA A 10 -21.57 -51.19 35.95
N SER A 11 -20.33 -51.64 36.09
CA SER A 11 -19.39 -52.11 35.09
C SER A 11 -19.91 -53.27 34.24
N GLN A 12 -19.87 -53.11 32.91
CA GLN A 12 -19.68 -54.20 31.93
C GLN A 12 -18.62 -53.69 30.97
N GLY A 13 -17.45 -54.31 30.86
CA GLY A 13 -17.29 -55.64 30.29
C GLY A 13 -16.34 -55.46 29.11
N GLN A 14 -15.05 -55.36 29.43
CA GLN A 14 -13.97 -55.15 28.48
C GLN A 14 -13.75 -56.47 27.72
N GLN A 15 -14.22 -56.55 26.47
CA GLN A 15 -13.86 -57.62 25.54
C GLN A 15 -12.77 -57.11 24.58
N PRO A 16 -11.62 -57.81 24.47
CA PRO A 16 -10.53 -57.42 23.58
C PRO A 16 -10.92 -57.74 22.13
N GLY A 17 -11.20 -56.69 21.35
CA GLY A 17 -11.38 -56.77 19.91
C GLY A 17 -10.07 -57.12 19.21
N ARG A 18 -10.11 -58.26 18.51
CA ARG A 18 -9.11 -58.88 17.62
C ARG A 18 -8.05 -57.96 16.98
N PRO A 19 -6.81 -58.46 16.78
CA PRO A 19 -5.84 -57.82 15.89
C PRO A 19 -6.39 -57.75 14.46
N GLN A 20 -6.52 -56.53 13.93
CA GLN A 20 -6.75 -56.30 12.51
C GLN A 20 -5.52 -56.76 11.73
N ALA A 21 -5.76 -57.61 10.73
CA ALA A 21 -4.76 -58.02 9.76
C ALA A 21 -4.17 -56.80 9.01
N PRO A 22 -2.88 -56.81 8.65
CA PRO A 22 -2.29 -55.74 7.87
C PRO A 22 -2.90 -55.73 6.47
N GLY A 23 -3.71 -54.70 6.20
CA GLY A 23 -4.24 -54.43 4.87
C GLY A 23 -3.11 -54.13 3.88
N PRO A 24 -3.23 -54.58 2.62
CA PRO A 24 -2.19 -54.43 1.62
C PRO A 24 -2.11 -52.98 1.13
N TYR A 25 -0.91 -52.41 1.22
CA TYR A 25 -0.43 -51.20 0.52
C TYR A 25 -1.24 -49.92 0.73
N GLY A 26 -0.69 -49.08 1.62
CA GLY A 26 -1.17 -47.74 1.93
C GLY A 26 -1.31 -46.86 0.69
N ARG A 27 -2.53 -46.39 0.47
CA ARG A 27 -2.76 -45.15 -0.25
C ARG A 27 -2.20 -44.03 0.62
N PRO A 28 -1.18 -43.26 0.18
CA PRO A 28 -0.72 -42.13 0.95
C PRO A 28 -1.90 -41.19 1.21
N PRO A 29 -2.02 -40.59 2.41
CA PRO A 29 -3.04 -39.60 2.67
C PRO A 29 -2.93 -38.53 1.58
N VAL A 30 -4.06 -38.21 0.94
CA VAL A 30 -4.16 -37.11 0.00
C VAL A 30 -3.54 -35.89 0.70
N PRO A 31 -2.47 -35.29 0.16
CA PRO A 31 -1.87 -34.13 0.80
C PRO A 31 -2.97 -33.10 0.99
N ALA A 32 -3.19 -32.68 2.23
CA ALA A 32 -4.11 -31.60 2.53
C ALA A 32 -3.78 -30.46 1.57
N SER A 33 -4.73 -30.07 0.73
CA SER A 33 -4.59 -28.91 -0.12
C SER A 33 -4.32 -27.74 0.81
N TYR A 34 -3.05 -27.35 0.92
CA TYR A 34 -2.68 -26.12 1.59
C TYR A 34 -3.52 -25.02 0.94
N PRO A 35 -4.19 -24.16 1.73
CA PRO A 35 -4.88 -23.02 1.16
C PRO A 35 -3.85 -22.27 0.32
N HIS A 36 -4.05 -22.24 -1.00
CA HIS A 36 -3.19 -21.49 -1.88
C HIS A 36 -3.17 -20.05 -1.33
N PRO A 37 -1.98 -19.47 -1.08
CA PRO A 37 -1.91 -18.07 -0.69
C PRO A 37 -2.66 -17.28 -1.77
N ALA A 38 -3.60 -16.44 -1.33
CA ALA A 38 -4.38 -15.61 -2.24
C ALA A 38 -3.42 -14.93 -3.23
N ALA A 39 -3.79 -14.93 -4.52
CA ALA A 39 -2.90 -14.44 -5.57
C ALA A 39 -2.50 -12.99 -5.28
N GLU A 40 -1.21 -12.78 -5.01
CA GLU A 40 -0.65 -11.45 -4.76
C GLU A 40 -0.86 -10.59 -6.02
N THR A 41 -1.57 -9.47 -5.86
CA THR A 41 -1.77 -8.51 -6.95
C THR A 41 -0.71 -7.42 -6.86
N ARG A 42 0.12 -7.28 -7.90
CA ARG A 42 1.14 -6.24 -7.98
C ARG A 42 0.72 -5.15 -8.95
N ILE A 43 0.77 -3.89 -8.52
CA ILE A 43 0.44 -2.73 -9.35
C ILE A 43 1.53 -1.68 -9.32
N GLU A 44 1.63 -0.90 -10.39
CA GLU A 44 2.55 0.22 -10.58
C GLU A 44 1.77 1.48 -11.00
N ILE A 45 2.13 2.62 -10.39
CA ILE A 45 1.51 3.92 -10.67
C ILE A 45 2.61 4.97 -10.90
N GLU A 46 2.54 5.67 -12.03
CA GLU A 46 3.51 6.71 -12.39
C GLU A 46 3.18 8.06 -11.71
N SER A 47 4.03 8.51 -10.79
CA SER A 47 3.78 9.71 -9.98
C SER A 47 3.84 11.04 -10.75
N LYS A 48 4.64 11.10 -11.81
CA LYS A 48 4.96 12.36 -12.50
C LYS A 48 3.73 13.00 -13.13
N ARG A 49 2.87 12.21 -13.78
CA ARG A 49 1.66 12.71 -14.45
C ARG A 49 0.59 13.14 -13.46
N LEU A 50 0.46 12.48 -12.31
CA LEU A 50 -0.45 12.89 -11.23
C LEU A 50 -0.15 14.30 -10.73
N ARG A 51 1.13 14.64 -10.55
CA ARG A 51 1.54 15.99 -10.12
C ARG A 51 1.32 17.06 -11.20
N ALA A 52 1.22 16.65 -12.45
CA ALA A 52 1.02 17.52 -13.60
C ALA A 52 -0.41 17.43 -14.17
N TYR A 53 -1.39 16.99 -13.37
CA TYR A 53 -2.76 16.72 -13.83
C TYR A 53 -3.41 17.91 -14.55
N ALA A 54 -3.15 19.14 -14.11
CA ALA A 54 -3.70 20.36 -14.73
C ALA A 54 -3.27 20.57 -16.19
N ARG A 55 -2.23 19.85 -16.66
CA ARG A 55 -1.75 19.88 -18.06
C ARG A 55 -2.36 18.78 -18.92
N VAL A 56 -3.11 17.85 -18.32
CA VAL A 56 -3.79 16.77 -19.03
C VAL A 56 -5.06 17.35 -19.66
N LYS A 57 -5.31 17.05 -20.95
CA LYS A 57 -6.49 17.58 -21.63
C LYS A 57 -7.75 16.93 -21.08
N ALA A 58 -8.86 17.68 -21.08
CA ALA A 58 -10.17 17.12 -20.78
C ALA A 58 -10.46 15.87 -21.61
N GLY A 59 -10.89 14.79 -20.94
CA GLY A 59 -11.15 13.48 -21.56
C GLY A 59 -9.93 12.55 -21.66
N GLU A 60 -8.71 13.05 -21.45
CA GLU A 60 -7.52 12.19 -21.34
C GLU A 60 -7.39 11.60 -19.92
N GLN A 61 -6.89 10.38 -19.84
CA GLN A 61 -6.56 9.73 -18.58
C GLN A 61 -5.31 10.35 -17.98
N THR A 62 -5.37 10.70 -16.69
CA THR A 62 -4.24 11.34 -15.99
C THR A 62 -3.09 10.35 -15.78
N VAL A 63 -3.40 9.14 -15.30
CA VAL A 63 -2.42 8.07 -15.12
C VAL A 63 -3.09 6.70 -15.25
N ALA A 64 -2.34 5.71 -15.74
CA ALA A 64 -2.75 4.32 -15.73
C ALA A 64 -2.19 3.62 -14.49
N ILE A 65 -3.03 2.85 -13.79
CA ILE A 65 -2.60 1.84 -12.83
C ILE A 65 -2.28 0.61 -13.67
N ARG A 66 -1.00 0.18 -13.67
CA ARG A 66 -0.54 -0.95 -14.49
C ARG A 66 -0.30 -2.16 -13.60
N SER A 67 -0.48 -3.36 -14.14
CA SER A 67 0.01 -4.56 -13.46
C SER A 67 1.55 -4.57 -13.45
N ALA A 68 2.11 -5.00 -12.33
CA ALA A 68 3.54 -5.26 -12.14
C ALA A 68 3.83 -6.75 -11.89
N GLY A 69 2.82 -7.61 -12.11
CA GLY A 69 2.96 -9.06 -12.01
C GLY A 69 3.73 -9.66 -13.20
N GLU A 70 4.35 -10.81 -12.97
CA GLU A 70 5.00 -11.58 -14.04
C GLU A 70 3.95 -12.03 -15.06
N GLY A 71 4.22 -11.84 -16.36
CA GLY A 71 3.29 -12.16 -17.45
C GLY A 71 2.19 -11.12 -17.74
N THR A 72 1.94 -10.16 -16.85
CA THR A 72 0.96 -9.06 -17.09
C THR A 72 1.57 -7.66 -16.97
N LYS A 73 2.89 -7.59 -16.77
CA LYS A 73 3.61 -6.33 -16.55
C LYS A 73 3.33 -5.30 -17.63
N GLY A 74 2.95 -4.10 -17.21
CA GLY A 74 2.68 -2.96 -18.09
C GLY A 74 1.24 -2.86 -18.58
N ASN A 75 0.45 -3.94 -18.49
CA ASN A 75 -0.95 -3.90 -18.88
C ASN A 75 -1.75 -2.98 -17.94
N PRO A 76 -2.56 -2.05 -18.47
CA PRO A 76 -3.40 -1.20 -17.64
C PRO A 76 -4.49 -2.06 -16.97
N VAL A 77 -4.62 -1.92 -15.66
CA VAL A 77 -5.68 -2.59 -14.86
C VAL A 77 -6.74 -1.60 -14.37
N ALA A 78 -6.44 -0.31 -14.43
CA ALA A 78 -7.35 0.79 -14.16
C ALA A 78 -6.74 2.11 -14.64
N TYR A 79 -7.56 3.14 -14.77
CA TYR A 79 -7.17 4.49 -15.15
C TYR A 79 -7.68 5.48 -14.12
N VAL A 80 -6.85 6.47 -13.81
CA VAL A 80 -7.19 7.57 -12.91
C VAL A 80 -7.52 8.79 -13.76
N ASN A 81 -8.66 9.41 -13.47
CA ASN A 81 -9.06 10.66 -14.07
C ASN A 81 -9.19 11.73 -12.99
N VAL A 82 -8.48 12.84 -13.21
CA VAL A 82 -8.55 14.03 -12.35
C VAL A 82 -9.13 15.15 -13.22
N PRO A 83 -10.24 15.78 -12.80
CA PRO A 83 -10.81 16.90 -13.55
C PRO A 83 -9.76 18.01 -13.72
N GLN A 84 -9.66 18.58 -14.92
CA GLN A 84 -8.64 19.57 -15.25
C GLN A 84 -8.83 20.87 -14.45
N ASP A 85 -10.08 21.19 -14.13
CA ASP A 85 -10.53 22.32 -13.32
C ASP A 85 -10.54 22.02 -11.81
N ALA A 86 -10.12 20.81 -11.40
CA ALA A 86 -10.13 20.45 -9.99
C ALA A 86 -9.19 21.37 -9.19
N PRO A 87 -9.67 21.93 -8.06
CA PRO A 87 -8.90 22.89 -7.28
C PRO A 87 -7.61 22.24 -6.81
N ASN A 88 -6.49 22.93 -7.01
CA ASN A 88 -5.22 22.52 -6.45
C ASN A 88 -5.26 22.79 -4.95
N GLY A 89 -5.73 21.82 -4.16
CA GLY A 89 -5.83 21.89 -2.69
C GLY A 89 -4.49 21.97 -1.94
N GLY A 90 -3.42 22.32 -2.65
CA GLY A 90 -2.08 22.53 -2.13
C GLY A 90 -1.45 21.25 -1.59
N ARG A 91 -0.74 21.36 -0.46
CA ARG A 91 -0.08 20.22 0.19
C ARG A 91 -1.03 19.37 1.05
N HIS A 92 -2.21 19.90 1.37
CA HIS A 92 -3.05 19.38 2.46
C HIS A 92 -4.34 18.70 1.99
N ALA A 93 -4.80 18.98 0.77
CA ALA A 93 -5.94 18.31 0.17
C ALA A 93 -5.63 17.99 -1.30
N ARG A 94 -5.81 16.72 -1.69
CA ARG A 94 -5.73 16.31 -3.09
C ARG A 94 -7.05 16.58 -3.80
N PRO A 95 -7.01 16.99 -5.08
CA PRO A 95 -8.22 17.16 -5.86
C PRO A 95 -9.03 15.86 -5.91
N PRO A 96 -10.35 15.93 -6.04
CA PRO A 96 -11.17 14.75 -6.28
C PRO A 96 -10.73 14.06 -7.57
N PHE A 97 -10.81 12.74 -7.60
CA PHE A 97 -10.48 11.93 -8.77
C PHE A 97 -11.36 10.70 -8.86
N THR A 98 -11.47 10.14 -10.06
CA THR A 98 -12.16 8.87 -10.31
C THR A 98 -11.18 7.82 -10.79
N VAL A 99 -11.50 6.56 -10.51
CA VAL A 99 -10.78 5.41 -11.03
C VAL A 99 -11.77 4.61 -11.87
N SER A 100 -11.44 4.42 -13.14
CA SER A 100 -12.17 3.54 -14.06
C SER A 100 -11.35 2.28 -14.34
N GLY A 101 -12.00 1.20 -14.73
CA GLY A 101 -11.30 0.02 -15.19
C GLY A 101 -10.84 0.13 -16.65
N PRO A 102 -10.26 -0.94 -17.20
CA PRO A 102 -9.68 -0.93 -18.55
C PRO A 102 -10.72 -0.65 -19.65
N ASP A 103 -11.98 -0.99 -19.40
CA ASP A 103 -13.10 -0.85 -20.35
C ASP A 103 -13.96 0.40 -20.06
N ALA A 104 -13.36 1.37 -19.35
CA ALA A 104 -13.99 2.63 -18.91
C ALA A 104 -15.15 2.46 -17.92
N GLU A 105 -15.31 1.29 -17.30
CA GLU A 105 -16.27 1.05 -16.25
C GLU A 105 -15.89 1.82 -14.96
N PRO A 106 -16.83 2.49 -14.28
CA PRO A 106 -16.51 3.22 -13.06
C PRO A 106 -16.21 2.24 -11.92
N LEU A 107 -15.01 2.32 -11.34
CA LEU A 107 -14.62 1.48 -10.20
C LEU A 107 -14.87 2.21 -8.88
N CYS A 108 -14.29 3.40 -8.73
CA CYS A 108 -14.50 4.24 -7.57
C CYS A 108 -14.31 5.74 -7.86
N SER A 109 -14.84 6.57 -6.97
CA SER A 109 -14.57 8.00 -6.93
C SER A 109 -14.07 8.39 -5.53
N VAL A 110 -13.15 9.34 -5.49
CA VAL A 110 -12.50 9.81 -4.27
C VAL A 110 -12.77 11.29 -4.11
N ARG A 111 -13.28 11.67 -2.94
CA ARG A 111 -13.61 13.06 -2.59
C ARG A 111 -12.85 13.47 -1.34
N SER A 112 -12.27 14.66 -1.36
CA SER A 112 -11.67 15.25 -0.15
C SER A 112 -12.81 15.81 0.72
N VAL A 113 -12.84 15.43 1.99
CA VAL A 113 -13.80 15.95 2.98
C VAL A 113 -13.13 17.00 3.84
N ASP A 114 -11.91 16.71 4.30
CA ASP A 114 -11.09 17.61 5.12
C ASP A 114 -9.63 17.54 4.66
N SER A 115 -8.78 18.35 5.30
CA SER A 115 -7.33 18.22 5.17
C SER A 115 -6.89 16.78 5.50
N GLY A 116 -6.37 16.09 4.49
CA GLY A 116 -5.89 14.72 4.61
C GLY A 116 -6.99 13.67 4.82
N ALA A 117 -8.28 13.98 4.73
CA ALA A 117 -9.35 13.00 4.84
C ALA A 117 -10.13 12.86 3.53
N TYR A 118 -10.25 11.62 3.07
CA TYR A 118 -10.83 11.27 1.79
C TYR A 118 -11.90 10.20 1.97
N GLU A 119 -13.06 10.42 1.37
CA GLU A 119 -14.10 9.41 1.25
C GLU A 119 -14.01 8.75 -0.12
N VAL A 120 -14.20 7.44 -0.14
CA VAL A 120 -14.13 6.60 -1.34
C VAL A 120 -15.49 5.99 -1.55
N TYR A 121 -16.05 6.25 -2.72
CA TYR A 121 -17.34 5.76 -3.19
C TYR A 121 -17.14 4.78 -4.34
N GLY A 122 -17.97 3.76 -4.45
CA GLY A 122 -17.98 2.83 -5.57
C GLY A 122 -18.47 3.46 -6.86
N GLY A 123 -18.37 2.72 -7.97
CA GLY A 123 -18.94 3.13 -9.25
C GLY A 123 -20.47 3.27 -9.24
N ASP A 124 -21.13 2.63 -8.29
CA ASP A 124 -22.55 2.75 -7.96
C ASP A 124 -22.88 3.97 -7.06
N GLY A 125 -21.84 4.69 -6.59
CA GLY A 125 -21.98 5.80 -5.66
C GLY A 125 -22.12 5.39 -4.19
N ALA A 126 -22.11 4.09 -3.86
CA ALA A 126 -22.17 3.64 -2.47
C ALA A 126 -20.83 3.90 -1.74
N PRO A 127 -20.82 4.33 -0.47
CA PRO A 127 -19.57 4.53 0.27
C PRO A 127 -18.87 3.19 0.51
N ILE A 128 -17.60 3.08 0.09
CA ILE A 128 -16.76 1.88 0.27
C ILE A 128 -15.82 2.03 1.46
N GLY A 129 -15.31 3.25 1.71
CA GLY A 129 -14.33 3.45 2.75
C GLY A 129 -13.90 4.89 2.95
N ARG A 130 -13.07 5.10 3.96
CA ARG A 130 -12.43 6.37 4.28
C ARG A 130 -10.92 6.17 4.37
N ILE A 131 -10.18 7.06 3.72
CA ILE A 131 -8.72 7.13 3.78
C ILE A 131 -8.36 8.41 4.51
N THR A 132 -7.55 8.30 5.55
CA THR A 132 -7.03 9.45 6.28
C THR A 132 -5.52 9.46 6.27
N ARG A 133 -4.97 10.66 6.14
CA ARG A 133 -3.55 10.97 6.17
C ARG A 133 -3.32 11.96 7.28
N LEU A 134 -2.50 11.55 8.24
CA LEU A 134 -1.96 12.44 9.23
C LEU A 134 -0.57 12.87 8.77
N ASP A 135 -0.39 14.18 8.61
CA ASP A 135 0.89 14.77 8.30
C ASP A 135 1.96 14.38 9.33
N GLY A 136 3.17 14.20 8.83
CA GLY A 136 4.33 14.10 9.70
C GLY A 136 4.61 15.44 10.38
N ARG A 137 5.39 15.39 11.46
CA ARG A 137 5.87 16.58 12.16
C ARG A 137 7.37 16.47 12.29
N ALA A 138 8.13 17.50 11.97
CA ALA A 138 9.59 17.50 12.17
C ALA A 138 9.95 17.86 13.62
N LEU A 139 9.23 18.81 14.22
CA LEU A 139 9.49 19.36 15.56
C LEU A 139 8.18 19.63 16.31
N PRO A 140 8.11 19.48 17.64
CA PRO A 140 9.23 19.16 18.54
C PRO A 140 9.50 17.65 18.70
N TRP A 141 8.57 16.78 18.29
CA TRP A 141 8.78 15.33 18.23
C TRP A 141 8.62 14.85 16.79
N PRO A 142 9.66 14.26 16.17
CA PRO A 142 9.58 13.78 14.81
C PRO A 142 8.52 12.68 14.70
N ARG A 143 7.44 12.97 13.99
CA ARG A 143 6.37 12.02 13.68
C ARG A 143 6.37 11.75 12.19
N ARG A 144 6.33 10.48 11.82
CA ARG A 144 6.25 10.04 10.43
C ARG A 144 4.82 10.24 9.92
N PRO A 145 4.62 10.59 8.63
CA PRO A 145 3.30 10.56 8.03
C PRO A 145 2.65 9.19 8.25
N ARG A 146 1.39 9.22 8.69
CA ARG A 146 0.58 8.03 8.97
C ARG A 146 -0.61 8.01 8.04
N TRP A 147 -0.86 6.86 7.44
CA TRP A 147 -2.04 6.57 6.65
C TRP A 147 -2.94 5.62 7.43
N THR A 148 -4.25 5.84 7.34
CA THR A 148 -5.26 4.92 7.84
C THR A 148 -6.31 4.70 6.76
N VAL A 149 -6.68 3.44 6.53
CA VAL A 149 -7.73 3.03 5.61
C VAL A 149 -8.78 2.29 6.41
N GLN A 150 -10.02 2.77 6.36
CA GLN A 150 -11.16 2.17 7.03
C GLN A 150 -12.18 1.76 5.98
N ALA A 151 -12.49 0.47 5.87
CA ALA A 151 -13.57 -0.02 5.02
C ALA A 151 -14.93 0.17 5.71
N VAL A 152 -15.97 0.42 4.93
CA VAL A 152 -17.37 0.54 5.40
C VAL A 152 -17.96 -0.81 5.76
N THR A 153 -17.54 -1.88 5.08
CA THR A 153 -18.01 -3.26 5.28
C THR A 153 -17.65 -3.86 6.66
N GLY A 154 -17.04 -3.07 7.54
CA GLY A 154 -16.55 -3.53 8.83
C GLY A 154 -15.15 -4.12 8.73
N GLY A 155 -14.45 -4.14 9.86
CA GLY A 155 -13.07 -4.59 9.97
C GLY A 155 -12.18 -3.56 10.65
N GLU A 156 -11.03 -4.03 11.14
CA GLU A 156 -10.06 -3.16 11.78
C GLU A 156 -9.44 -2.16 10.78
N PRO A 157 -9.19 -0.91 11.20
CA PRO A 157 -8.51 0.07 10.37
C PRO A 157 -7.12 -0.42 9.99
N LEU A 158 -6.82 -0.37 8.69
CA LEU A 158 -5.48 -0.64 8.21
C LEU A 158 -4.62 0.61 8.36
N THR A 159 -3.50 0.49 9.05
CA THR A 159 -2.61 1.62 9.30
C THR A 159 -1.26 1.38 8.67
N ALA A 160 -0.67 2.45 8.12
CA ALA A 160 0.69 2.43 7.60
C ALA A 160 1.45 3.66 8.07
N LYS A 161 2.75 3.48 8.30
CA LYS A 161 3.70 4.57 8.50
C LYS A 161 4.68 4.57 7.35
N ARG A 162 5.08 5.76 6.91
CA ARG A 162 6.10 5.91 5.87
C ARG A 162 7.49 5.55 6.40
N GLY A 163 8.16 4.64 5.70
CA GLY A 163 9.48 4.12 6.02
C GLY A 163 9.48 3.10 7.16
N THR A 164 10.33 2.07 7.04
CA THR A 164 10.52 1.08 8.11
C THR A 164 11.40 1.65 9.24
N PRO A 165 11.27 1.18 10.49
CA PRO A 165 12.19 1.57 11.57
C PRO A 165 13.65 1.38 11.19
N VAL A 166 13.99 0.25 10.57
CA VAL A 166 15.34 -0.06 10.07
C VAL A 166 15.78 0.92 8.98
N GLY A 167 14.93 1.20 7.99
CA GLY A 167 15.27 2.14 6.91
C GLY A 167 15.53 3.55 7.43
N TRP A 168 14.77 3.99 8.44
CA TRP A 168 15.03 5.26 9.12
C TRP A 168 16.32 5.23 9.95
N ALA A 169 16.62 4.15 10.67
CA ALA A 169 17.88 4.03 11.42
C ALA A 169 19.09 4.11 10.48
N LEU A 170 19.06 3.37 9.36
CA LEU A 170 20.11 3.44 8.34
C LEU A 170 20.21 4.85 7.76
N PHE A 171 19.09 5.47 7.38
CA PHE A 171 19.07 6.84 6.87
C PHE A 171 19.72 7.82 7.86
N THR A 172 19.41 7.72 9.16
CA THR A 172 20.02 8.58 10.19
C THR A 172 21.51 8.34 10.36
N VAL A 173 21.98 7.09 10.30
CA VAL A 173 23.40 6.74 10.42
C VAL A 173 24.21 7.21 9.20
N PHE A 174 23.66 7.06 8.00
CA PHE A 174 24.35 7.39 6.75
C PHE A 174 24.17 8.86 6.31
N SER A 175 23.16 9.56 6.82
CA SER A 175 22.87 10.95 6.46
C SER A 175 24.05 11.92 6.69
N PRO A 176 24.82 11.85 7.80
CA PRO A 176 25.99 12.71 7.99
C PRO A 176 27.08 12.48 6.93
N VAL A 177 27.37 11.21 6.61
CA VAL A 177 28.36 10.85 5.58
C VAL A 177 27.92 11.36 4.22
N TYR A 178 26.64 11.17 3.91
CA TYR A 178 26.04 11.66 2.68
C TYR A 178 26.11 13.19 2.57
N LEU A 179 25.86 13.92 3.66
CA LEU A 179 25.97 15.38 3.70
C LEU A 179 27.41 15.82 3.40
N VAL A 180 28.41 15.14 3.95
CA VAL A 180 29.83 15.42 3.66
C VAL A 180 30.14 15.20 2.17
N ILE A 181 29.73 14.07 1.60
CA ILE A 181 29.93 13.77 0.17
C ILE A 181 29.24 14.83 -0.70
N TRP A 182 27.98 15.15 -0.39
CA TRP A 182 27.22 16.18 -1.12
C TRP A 182 27.91 17.54 -1.04
N ALA A 183 28.40 17.95 0.14
CA ALA A 183 29.12 19.21 0.32
C ALA A 183 30.43 19.25 -0.47
N LEU A 184 31.18 18.14 -0.51
CA LEU A 184 32.39 18.02 -1.33
C LEU A 184 32.08 18.10 -2.83
N GLY A 185 31.03 17.41 -3.29
CA GLY A 185 30.57 17.49 -4.68
C GLY A 185 30.07 18.89 -5.06
N ALA A 186 29.33 19.56 -4.18
CA ALA A 186 28.91 20.93 -4.37
C ALA A 186 30.12 21.88 -4.44
N LEU A 187 31.14 21.68 -3.61
CA LEU A 187 32.39 22.44 -3.64
C LEU A 187 33.18 22.18 -4.93
N GLN A 188 33.24 20.95 -5.41
CA GLN A 188 33.83 20.61 -6.71
C GLN A 188 33.08 21.28 -7.86
N GLY A 189 31.74 21.26 -7.85
CA GLY A 189 30.90 21.92 -8.86
C GLY A 189 31.03 23.44 -8.89
N LEU A 190 31.48 24.08 -7.79
CA LEU A 190 31.83 25.50 -7.78
C LEU A 190 33.08 25.81 -8.61
N VAL A 191 33.98 24.84 -8.81
CA VAL A 191 35.22 25.04 -9.58
C VAL A 191 34.93 25.30 -11.07
N PRO A 192 34.15 24.48 -11.81
CA PRO A 192 33.73 24.78 -13.19
C PRO A 192 32.94 26.09 -13.33
N LEU A 193 32.11 26.43 -12.33
CA LEU A 193 31.36 27.68 -12.27
C LEU A 193 32.27 28.92 -12.24
N LEU A 194 33.45 28.81 -11.63
CA LEU A 194 34.49 29.85 -11.65
C LEU A 194 35.23 29.94 -12.99
N PHE A 195 35.32 28.84 -13.75
CA PHE A 195 36.00 28.78 -15.06
C PHE A 195 35.06 28.96 -16.28
N GLY A 196 33.77 29.20 -16.05
CA GLY A 196 32.82 29.63 -17.09
C GLY A 196 32.13 28.51 -17.87
N ASP A 197 32.34 27.24 -17.51
CA ASP A 197 31.69 26.12 -18.20
C ASP A 197 30.35 25.76 -17.52
N LYS A 198 29.27 26.37 -18.02
CA LYS A 198 27.92 26.31 -17.40
C LYS A 198 27.14 25.05 -17.74
N ASP A 199 27.55 24.31 -18.78
CA ASP A 199 26.79 23.15 -19.29
C ASP A 199 27.17 21.84 -18.58
N GLU A 200 28.35 21.77 -17.94
CA GLU A 200 28.80 20.59 -17.18
C GLU A 200 28.24 20.55 -15.75
N ALA A 201 28.03 21.70 -15.11
CA ALA A 201 27.57 21.79 -13.71
C ALA A 201 26.18 21.16 -13.45
N LYS A 202 25.39 20.87 -14.49
CA LYS A 202 24.02 20.37 -14.36
C LYS A 202 23.91 18.84 -14.31
N LYS A 203 24.98 18.10 -14.64
CA LYS A 203 24.93 16.63 -14.81
C LYS A 203 25.18 15.83 -13.52
N GLU A 204 25.71 16.45 -12.47
CA GLU A 204 26.23 15.69 -11.31
C GLU A 204 25.31 15.65 -10.07
N SER A 205 24.08 16.17 -10.18
CA SER A 205 23.07 16.08 -9.11
C SER A 205 22.34 14.71 -9.09
N ALA A 206 23.06 13.63 -9.40
CA ALA A 206 22.52 12.26 -9.46
C ALA A 206 22.46 11.58 -8.08
N TRP A 207 23.06 12.19 -7.06
CA TRP A 207 22.98 11.72 -5.69
C TRP A 207 21.83 12.46 -5.03
N ASP A 208 20.67 11.82 -5.00
CA ASP A 208 19.54 12.25 -4.18
C ASP A 208 19.18 11.07 -3.27
N LEU A 209 19.64 11.14 -2.01
CA LEU A 209 19.35 10.12 -1.00
C LEU A 209 17.86 10.21 -0.64
N GLY A 210 17.04 9.49 -1.40
CA GLY A 210 15.61 9.44 -1.18
C GLY A 210 15.26 9.03 0.26
N LEU A 211 14.28 9.71 0.84
CA LEU A 211 13.76 9.35 2.16
C LEU A 211 13.22 7.91 2.14
N PRO A 212 13.36 7.15 3.24
CA PRO A 212 12.75 5.83 3.36
C PRO A 212 11.27 5.86 2.99
N SER A 213 10.91 5.16 1.92
CA SER A 213 9.61 5.30 1.25
C SER A 213 8.66 4.15 1.52
N ARG A 214 9.19 2.97 1.87
CA ARG A 214 8.40 1.75 2.08
C ARG A 214 7.26 1.98 3.08
N ALA A 215 6.05 1.56 2.76
CA ALA A 215 4.89 1.66 3.65
C ALA A 215 4.14 0.33 3.70
N LEU A 216 3.80 -0.11 4.92
CA LEU A 216 3.14 -1.40 5.17
C LEU A 216 1.80 -1.12 5.84
N TRP A 217 0.70 -1.46 5.17
CA TRP A 217 -0.66 -1.38 5.73
C TRP A 217 -1.00 -2.67 6.44
N ARG A 218 -1.29 -2.55 7.74
CA ARG A 218 -1.62 -3.67 8.62
C ARG A 218 -2.82 -3.33 9.50
N PRO A 219 -3.65 -4.33 9.88
CA PRO A 219 -4.62 -4.18 10.95
C PRO A 219 -3.93 -3.79 12.27
N SER A 220 -4.72 -3.27 13.22
CA SER A 220 -4.16 -2.75 14.46
C SER A 220 -3.86 -3.88 15.43
N GLY A 221 -2.59 -4.29 15.51
CA GLY A 221 -2.15 -5.38 16.40
C GLY A 221 -1.91 -6.71 15.69
N ASP A 222 -2.15 -6.76 14.38
CA ASP A 222 -1.81 -7.91 13.54
C ASP A 222 -0.47 -7.69 12.82
N ALA A 223 0.29 -8.76 12.64
CA ALA A 223 1.49 -8.79 11.81
C ALA A 223 1.16 -8.93 10.31
N ASP A 224 -0.08 -9.35 9.98
CA ASP A 224 -0.53 -9.56 8.60
C ASP A 224 -0.48 -8.28 7.77
N VAL A 225 0.19 -8.35 6.62
CA VAL A 225 0.37 -7.22 5.70
C VAL A 225 -0.68 -7.32 4.62
N VAL A 226 -1.53 -6.31 4.53
CA VAL A 226 -2.59 -6.25 3.51
C VAL A 226 -2.07 -5.58 2.24
N VAL A 227 -1.32 -4.49 2.39
CA VAL A 227 -0.67 -3.77 1.29
C VAL A 227 0.78 -3.45 1.67
N ASP A 228 1.73 -3.70 0.77
CA ASP A 228 3.14 -3.34 0.88
C ASP A 228 3.57 -2.45 -0.29
N TYR A 229 3.87 -1.19 0.01
CA TYR A 229 4.48 -0.26 -0.93
C TYR A 229 6.00 -0.31 -0.79
N ARG A 230 6.73 -0.60 -1.88
CA ARG A 230 8.19 -0.79 -1.84
C ARG A 230 9.01 0.36 -2.42
N GLY A 231 8.38 1.48 -2.76
CA GLY A 231 9.03 2.58 -3.50
C GLY A 231 8.77 2.48 -5.00
N GLY A 232 9.17 3.52 -5.74
CA GLY A 232 9.06 3.53 -7.21
C GLY A 232 7.63 3.52 -7.78
N GLY A 233 6.60 3.65 -6.93
CA GLY A 233 5.20 3.55 -7.36
C GLY A 233 4.65 2.12 -7.37
N ILE A 234 5.39 1.14 -6.85
CA ILE A 234 5.03 -0.28 -6.86
C ILE A 234 4.35 -0.68 -5.55
N PHE A 235 3.16 -1.27 -5.65
CA PHE A 235 2.37 -1.80 -4.55
C PHE A 235 2.13 -3.30 -4.72
N HIS A 236 2.21 -4.01 -3.60
CA HIS A 236 1.89 -5.41 -3.46
C HIS A 236 0.64 -5.53 -2.59
N ILE A 237 -0.47 -5.97 -3.17
CA ILE A 237 -1.74 -6.22 -2.48
C ILE A 237 -1.79 -7.71 -2.21
N VAL A 238 -1.61 -8.08 -0.94
CA VAL A 238 -1.36 -9.47 -0.51
C VAL A 238 -2.65 -10.14 -0.02
N SER A 239 -3.58 -9.36 0.52
CA SER A 239 -4.78 -9.89 1.17
C SER A 239 -6.05 -9.42 0.47
N ALA A 240 -6.97 -10.36 0.26
CA ALA A 240 -8.31 -10.10 -0.25
C ALA A 240 -9.24 -9.41 0.78
N ARG A 241 -8.74 -9.13 1.99
CA ARG A 241 -9.49 -8.43 3.05
C ARG A 241 -9.78 -6.96 2.70
N LEU A 242 -9.00 -6.36 1.80
CA LEU A 242 -9.21 -4.98 1.36
C LEU A 242 -9.88 -4.97 -0.02
N ASP A 243 -10.98 -4.23 -0.14
CA ASP A 243 -11.61 -3.98 -1.43
C ASP A 243 -10.56 -3.40 -2.41
N ARG A 244 -10.44 -4.04 -3.58
CA ARG A 244 -9.48 -3.66 -4.62
C ARG A 244 -9.62 -2.20 -5.05
N ARG A 245 -10.85 -1.67 -5.09
CA ARG A 245 -11.16 -0.28 -5.44
C ARG A 245 -10.61 0.67 -4.38
N LEU A 246 -10.70 0.29 -3.10
CA LEU A 246 -10.15 1.04 -1.97
C LEU A 246 -8.62 0.98 -1.95
N ALA A 247 -8.03 -0.17 -2.30
CA ALA A 247 -6.59 -0.31 -2.46
C ALA A 247 -6.03 0.58 -3.59
N TYR A 248 -6.73 0.66 -4.73
CA TYR A 248 -6.36 1.57 -5.83
C TYR A 248 -6.42 3.03 -5.40
N ALA A 249 -7.50 3.46 -4.75
CA ALA A 249 -7.63 4.82 -4.22
C ALA A 249 -6.49 5.16 -3.25
N GLN A 250 -6.16 4.25 -2.33
CA GLN A 250 -5.05 4.40 -1.40
C GLN A 250 -3.69 4.51 -2.11
N ALA A 251 -3.44 3.66 -3.11
CA ALA A 251 -2.18 3.66 -3.86
C ALA A 251 -1.98 4.98 -4.62
N VAL A 252 -3.03 5.47 -5.29
CA VAL A 252 -3.02 6.76 -6.00
C VAL A 252 -2.72 7.91 -5.04
N LEU A 253 -3.43 8.01 -3.92
CA LEU A 253 -3.21 9.05 -2.90
C LEU A 253 -1.78 9.00 -2.34
N HIS A 254 -1.26 7.80 -2.05
CA HIS A 254 0.07 7.62 -1.52
C HIS A 254 1.17 8.07 -2.49
N VAL A 255 1.05 7.72 -3.78
CA VAL A 255 2.01 8.13 -4.81
C VAL A 255 1.95 9.63 -5.09
N TRP A 256 0.75 10.22 -5.07
CA TRP A 256 0.55 11.64 -5.32
C TRP A 256 1.22 12.51 -4.26
N ASP A 257 1.10 12.14 -2.99
CA ASP A 257 1.76 12.84 -1.89
C ASP A 257 3.28 12.84 -1.94
N GLY A 258 3.83 12.00 -2.80
CA GLY A 258 5.24 11.92 -3.04
C GLY A 258 5.95 11.07 -2.02
N VAL A 259 6.73 10.14 -2.55
CA VAL A 259 8.04 9.84 -1.98
C VAL A 259 8.92 11.07 -2.12
#